data_AF-A0A3C0Y2K7-F1
#
_entry.id   AF-A0A3C0Y2K7-F1
#
_cell.length_a   1.000
_cell.length_b   1.000
_cell.length_c   1.000
_cell.angle_alpha   90.00
_cell.angle_beta   90.00
_cell.angle_gamma   90.00
#
_symmetry.space_group_name_H-M   'P 1'
#
loop_
_entity.id
_entity.type
_entity.pdbx_description
1 polymer ?
#
loop_
_entity_poly.entity_id
_entity_poly.type
_entity_poly.pdbx_seq_one_letter_code
_entity_poly.pdbx_strand_id
1 'polypeptide(L)'
;MNQQWSEKLFNDFIQLRDALRAAKRDKNYQNVLSLGMQILELDNAAGFLEISTPIFLTAMAEACIKLGSNTAAEKYFMAAKNKFTELKIKSNDWQKYIDVIDRKLEKLQATSKGPTHHSTGLARKAAQSGEFKR
;
A
#
# COMPACT_ATOMS: atom_id res chain seq x y z
N MET A 1 -21.03 8.39 -22.61
CA MET A 1 -20.69 7.34 -23.59
C MET A 1 -21.35 6.05 -23.11
N ASN A 2 -22.15 5.40 -23.97
CA ASN A 2 -22.81 4.15 -23.62
C ASN A 2 -21.77 3.03 -23.81
N GLN A 3 -21.12 2.57 -22.74
CA GLN A 3 -20.16 1.47 -22.85
C GLN A 3 -20.94 0.17 -23.04
N GLN A 4 -20.81 -0.41 -24.22
CA GLN A 4 -21.48 -1.65 -24.58
C GLN A 4 -20.74 -2.84 -23.97
N TRP A 5 -21.51 -3.82 -23.47
CA TRP A 5 -20.98 -5.09 -22.98
C TRP A 5 -20.05 -5.76 -24.01
N SER A 6 -18.93 -6.30 -23.54
CA SER A 6 -17.97 -7.05 -24.33
C SER A 6 -17.52 -8.30 -23.58
N GLU A 7 -17.89 -9.48 -24.10
CA GLU A 7 -17.44 -10.77 -23.56
C GLU A 7 -15.92 -10.89 -23.56
N LYS A 8 -15.25 -10.36 -24.58
CA LYS A 8 -13.79 -10.37 -24.65
C LYS A 8 -13.18 -9.63 -23.47
N LEU A 9 -13.62 -8.39 -23.22
CA LEU A 9 -13.06 -7.58 -22.12
C LEU A 9 -13.41 -8.17 -20.75
N PHE A 10 -14.59 -8.77 -20.61
CA PHE A 10 -14.94 -9.52 -19.40
C PHE A 10 -14.02 -10.74 -19.20
N ASN A 11 -13.79 -11.54 -20.24
CA ASN A 11 -12.91 -12.71 -20.17
C ASN A 11 -11.45 -12.30 -19.89
N ASP A 12 -10.97 -11.23 -20.51
CA ASP A 12 -9.65 -10.65 -20.26
C ASP A 12 -9.52 -10.27 -18.77
N PHE A 13 -10.55 -9.65 -18.16
CA PHE A 13 -10.57 -9.35 -16.73
C PHE A 13 -10.47 -10.61 -15.86
N ILE A 14 -11.24 -11.65 -16.18
CA ILE A 14 -11.22 -12.91 -15.42
C ILE A 14 -9.84 -13.55 -15.45
N GLN A 15 -9.21 -13.61 -16.63
CA GLN A 15 -7.87 -14.15 -16.79
C GLN A 15 -6.83 -13.35 -15.99
N LEU A 16 -6.88 -12.02 -16.08
CA LEU A 16 -5.97 -11.15 -15.31
C LEU A 16 -6.15 -11.32 -13.80
N ARG A 17 -7.39 -11.39 -13.33
CA ARG A 17 -7.71 -11.56 -11.91
C ARG A 17 -7.19 -12.90 -11.38
N ASP A 18 -7.35 -13.97 -12.15
CA ASP A 18 -6.91 -15.30 -11.74
C ASP A 18 -5.38 -15.45 -11.81
N ALA A 19 -4.75 -14.86 -12.84
CA ALA A 19 -3.29 -14.75 -12.91
C ALA A 19 -2.72 -13.95 -11.72
N LEU A 20 -3.37 -12.85 -11.32
CA LEU A 20 -2.93 -12.05 -10.17
C LEU A 20 -3.04 -12.84 -8.87
N ARG A 21 -4.11 -13.62 -8.70
CA ARG A 21 -4.26 -14.54 -7.55
C ARG A 21 -3.15 -15.60 -7.52
N ALA A 22 -2.80 -16.17 -8.68
CA ALA A 22 -1.68 -17.11 -8.79
C ALA A 22 -0.36 -16.44 -8.41
N ALA A 23 -0.04 -15.28 -9.01
CA ALA A 23 1.17 -14.52 -8.70
C ALA A 23 1.30 -14.18 -7.20
N LYS A 24 0.19 -13.85 -6.53
CA LYS A 24 0.16 -13.64 -5.07
C LYS A 24 0.50 -14.91 -4.28
N ARG A 25 -0.04 -16.07 -4.67
CA ARG A 25 0.27 -17.36 -4.02
C ARG A 25 1.74 -17.73 -4.21
N ASP A 26 2.26 -17.51 -5.41
CA ASP A 26 3.64 -17.83 -5.79
C ASP A 26 4.65 -16.79 -5.30
N LYS A 27 4.17 -15.73 -4.60
CA LYS A 27 4.96 -14.61 -4.10
C LYS A 27 5.78 -13.91 -5.20
N ASN A 28 5.31 -13.96 -6.43
CA ASN A 28 5.91 -13.25 -7.56
C ASN A 28 5.41 -11.79 -7.56
N TYR A 29 6.01 -10.98 -6.68
CA TYR A 29 5.54 -9.61 -6.42
C TYR A 29 5.71 -8.68 -7.62
N GLN A 30 6.74 -8.87 -8.46
CA GLN A 30 6.88 -8.14 -9.71
C GLN A 30 5.71 -8.43 -10.66
N ASN A 31 5.30 -9.69 -10.77
CA ASN A 31 4.16 -10.06 -11.61
C ASN A 31 2.83 -9.54 -11.04
N VAL A 32 2.68 -9.47 -9.71
CA VAL A 32 1.52 -8.81 -9.07
C VAL A 32 1.41 -7.34 -9.50
N LEU A 33 2.53 -6.62 -9.58
CA LEU A 33 2.54 -5.23 -10.06
C LEU A 33 2.15 -5.13 -11.54
N SER A 34 2.74 -5.97 -12.39
CA SER A 34 2.45 -5.96 -13.83
C SER A 34 0.97 -6.27 -14.12
N LEU A 35 0.43 -7.32 -13.50
CA LEU A 35 -0.98 -7.71 -13.66
C LEU A 35 -1.92 -6.66 -13.05
N GLY A 36 -1.54 -6.07 -11.92
CA GLY A 36 -2.29 -4.98 -11.29
C GLY A 36 -2.44 -3.78 -12.23
N MET A 37 -1.36 -3.36 -12.90
CA MET A 37 -1.40 -2.27 -13.89
C MET A 37 -2.32 -2.59 -15.07
N GLN A 38 -2.25 -3.82 -15.61
CA GLN A 38 -3.12 -4.25 -16.71
C GLN A 38 -4.61 -4.21 -16.32
N ILE A 39 -4.95 -4.55 -15.08
CA ILE A 39 -6.33 -4.45 -14.58
C ILE A 39 -6.79 -2.99 -14.47
N LEU A 40 -5.91 -2.07 -14.06
CA LEU A 40 -6.23 -0.64 -14.00
C LEU A 40 -6.45 -0.04 -15.40
N GLU A 41 -5.65 -0.46 -16.38
CA GLU A 41 -5.83 -0.08 -17.78
C GLU A 41 -7.15 -0.63 -18.34
N LEU A 42 -7.48 -1.88 -18.00
CA LEU A 42 -8.75 -2.50 -18.39
C LEU A 42 -9.94 -1.80 -17.77
N ASP A 43 -9.91 -1.40 -16.50
CA ASP A 43 -10.99 -0.63 -15.85
C ASP A 43 -11.27 0.70 -16.58
N ASN A 44 -10.22 1.40 -17.01
CA ASN A 44 -10.36 2.62 -17.79
C ASN A 44 -10.98 2.36 -19.18
N ALA A 45 -10.61 1.24 -19.82
CA ALA A 45 -11.12 0.86 -21.14
C ALA A 45 -12.53 0.25 -21.09
N ALA A 46 -12.89 -0.38 -19.97
CA ALA A 46 -14.07 -1.22 -19.79
C ALA A 46 -14.82 -0.86 -18.50
N GLY A 47 -15.09 0.42 -18.29
CA GLY A 47 -15.87 0.95 -17.17
C GLY A 47 -17.26 0.30 -16.95
N PHE A 48 -17.84 -0.37 -17.97
CA PHE A 48 -19.05 -1.20 -17.81
C PHE A 48 -18.85 -2.39 -16.85
N LEU A 49 -17.61 -2.81 -16.60
CA LEU A 49 -17.27 -3.90 -15.69
C LEU A 49 -17.33 -3.48 -14.21
N GLU A 50 -17.34 -2.18 -13.92
CA GLU A 50 -17.34 -1.61 -12.56
C GLU A 50 -16.30 -2.30 -11.65
N ILE A 51 -15.06 -2.42 -12.14
CA ILE A 51 -14.03 -3.16 -11.42
C ILE A 51 -13.73 -2.43 -10.11
N SER A 52 -13.74 -3.19 -9.01
CA SER A 52 -13.30 -2.70 -7.69
C SER A 52 -11.77 -2.54 -7.64
N THR A 53 -11.25 -1.60 -8.44
CA THR A 53 -9.83 -1.26 -8.54
C THR A 53 -9.11 -0.95 -7.21
N PRO A 54 -9.74 -0.40 -6.15
CA PRO A 54 -9.06 -0.23 -4.85
C PRO A 54 -8.48 -1.52 -4.27
N ILE A 55 -9.12 -2.67 -4.53
CA ILE A 55 -8.66 -3.98 -4.05
C ILE A 55 -7.33 -4.36 -4.71
N PHE A 56 -7.20 -4.09 -6.01
CA PHE A 56 -5.99 -4.36 -6.77
C PHE A 56 -4.87 -3.39 -6.42
N LEU A 57 -5.18 -2.10 -6.23
CA LEU A 57 -4.23 -1.11 -5.72
C LEU A 57 -3.66 -1.52 -4.35
N THR A 58 -4.50 -2.06 -3.46
CA THR A 58 -4.05 -2.59 -2.15
C THR A 58 -3.07 -3.76 -2.32
N ALA A 59 -3.33 -4.67 -3.26
CA ALA A 59 -2.44 -5.79 -3.55
C ALA A 59 -1.09 -5.32 -4.14
N MET A 60 -1.11 -4.30 -5.01
CA MET A 60 0.09 -3.68 -5.56
C MET A 60 0.92 -3.00 -4.45
N ALA A 61 0.28 -2.27 -3.54
CA ALA A 61 0.95 -1.66 -2.41
C ALA A 61 1.65 -2.70 -1.51
N GLU A 62 0.98 -3.82 -1.22
CA GLU A 62 1.59 -4.94 -0.49
C GLU A 62 2.79 -5.55 -1.22
N ALA A 63 2.69 -5.73 -2.54
CA ALA A 63 3.80 -6.19 -3.37
C ALA A 63 5.00 -5.23 -3.32
N CYS A 64 4.76 -3.91 -3.39
CA CYS A 64 5.81 -2.90 -3.24
C CYS A 64 6.54 -2.99 -1.89
N ILE A 65 5.82 -3.20 -0.78
CA ILE A 65 6.45 -3.43 0.54
C ILE A 65 7.38 -4.64 0.47
N LYS A 66 6.91 -5.75 -0.11
CA LYS A 66 7.69 -6.99 -0.20
C LYS A 66 8.94 -6.86 -1.08
N LEU A 67 8.92 -5.93 -2.02
CA LEU A 67 10.05 -5.56 -2.87
C LEU A 67 10.94 -4.46 -2.26
N GLY A 68 10.63 -3.97 -1.05
CA GLY A 68 11.40 -2.93 -0.38
C GLY A 68 11.13 -1.50 -0.89
N SER A 69 10.11 -1.30 -1.73
CA SER A 69 9.76 0.01 -2.28
C SER A 69 8.64 0.68 -1.47
N ASN A 70 9.00 1.20 -0.28
CA ASN A 70 8.02 1.81 0.63
C ASN A 70 7.34 3.06 0.04
N THR A 71 8.07 3.88 -0.73
CA THR A 71 7.50 5.06 -1.40
C THR A 71 6.45 4.69 -2.45
N ALA A 72 6.67 3.62 -3.22
CA ALA A 72 5.68 3.13 -4.17
C ALA A 72 4.47 2.53 -3.45
N ALA A 73 4.71 1.79 -2.35
CA ALA A 73 3.64 1.24 -1.52
C ALA A 73 2.72 2.34 -0.97
N GLU A 74 3.28 3.43 -0.46
CA GLU A 74 2.51 4.58 0.03
C GLU A 74 1.64 5.20 -1.07
N LYS A 75 2.20 5.43 -2.26
CA LYS A 75 1.43 5.95 -3.42
C LYS A 75 0.23 5.06 -3.75
N TYR A 76 0.42 3.75 -3.82
CA TYR A 76 -0.67 2.82 -4.11
C TYR A 76 -1.70 2.72 -2.98
N PHE A 77 -1.28 2.76 -1.72
CA PHE A 77 -2.21 2.81 -0.58
C PHE A 77 -3.04 4.10 -0.57
N MET A 78 -2.42 5.26 -0.82
CA MET A 78 -3.17 6.52 -0.92
C MET A 78 -4.17 6.49 -2.08
N ALA A 79 -3.78 5.96 -3.25
CA ALA A 79 -4.69 5.80 -4.37
C ALA A 79 -5.87 4.87 -4.02
N ALA A 80 -5.60 3.74 -3.34
CA ALA A 80 -6.64 2.81 -2.89
C ALA A 80 -7.59 3.47 -1.89
N LYS A 81 -7.05 4.22 -0.91
CA LYS A 81 -7.83 4.94 0.10
C LYS A 81 -8.78 5.94 -0.53
N ASN A 82 -8.29 6.74 -1.48
CA ASN A 82 -9.09 7.76 -2.16
C ASN A 82 -10.29 7.11 -2.86
N LYS A 83 -10.05 6.05 -3.65
CA LYS A 83 -11.13 5.33 -4.32
C LYS A 83 -12.09 4.63 -3.36
N PHE A 84 -11.62 4.03 -2.26
CA PHE A 84 -12.52 3.49 -1.23
C PHE A 84 -13.35 4.57 -0.54
N THR A 85 -12.80 5.76 -0.36
CA THR A 85 -13.52 6.90 0.22
C THR A 85 -14.63 7.37 -0.71
N GLU A 86 -14.40 7.41 -2.02
CA GLU A 86 -15.43 7.67 -3.03
C GLU A 86 -16.53 6.59 -2.99
N LEU A 87 -16.15 5.32 -2.90
CA LEU A 87 -17.10 4.21 -2.77
C LEU A 87 -17.88 4.25 -1.45
N LYS A 88 -17.25 4.74 -0.37
CA LYS A 88 -17.90 4.86 0.95
C LYS A 88 -19.11 5.78 0.91
N ILE A 89 -19.09 6.83 0.07
CA ILE A 89 -20.24 7.71 -0.14
C ILE A 89 -21.48 6.91 -0.57
N LYS A 90 -21.27 5.79 -1.27
CA LYS A 90 -22.33 4.89 -1.75
C LYS A 90 -22.68 3.77 -0.75
N SER A 91 -21.70 3.25 0.01
CA SER A 91 -21.93 2.25 1.06
C SER A 91 -20.87 2.30 2.16
N ASN A 92 -21.29 2.21 3.43
CA ASN A 92 -20.36 2.16 4.58
C ASN A 92 -19.54 0.87 4.67
N ASP A 93 -19.82 -0.15 3.85
CA ASP A 93 -19.08 -1.43 3.84
C ASP A 93 -17.58 -1.26 3.58
N TRP A 94 -17.19 -0.15 2.94
CA TRP A 94 -15.81 0.15 2.58
C TRP A 94 -14.98 0.74 3.73
N GLN A 95 -15.59 1.15 4.85
CA GLN A 95 -14.88 1.78 5.97
C GLN A 95 -13.77 0.88 6.52
N LYS A 96 -14.02 -0.42 6.66
CA LYS A 96 -13.03 -1.38 7.18
C LYS A 96 -11.76 -1.43 6.32
N TYR A 97 -11.88 -1.23 5.02
CA TYR A 97 -10.73 -1.20 4.11
C TYR A 97 -9.92 0.08 4.30
N ILE A 98 -10.59 1.23 4.48
CA ILE A 98 -9.95 2.52 4.77
C ILE A 98 -9.16 2.42 6.09
N ASP A 99 -9.75 1.89 7.16
CA ASP A 99 -9.09 1.74 8.46
C ASP A 99 -7.86 0.81 8.41
N VAL A 100 -7.90 -0.20 7.55
CA VAL A 100 -6.75 -1.08 7.33
C VAL A 100 -5.65 -0.36 6.58
N ILE A 101 -6.00 0.43 5.55
CA ILE A 101 -5.02 1.21 4.78
C ILE A 101 -4.36 2.28 5.66
N ASP A 102 -5.13 2.99 6.48
CA ASP A 102 -4.60 4.04 7.37
C ASP A 102 -3.55 3.48 8.34
N ARG A 103 -3.85 2.35 8.98
CA ARG A 103 -2.87 1.65 9.85
C ARG A 103 -1.61 1.20 9.10
N LYS A 104 -1.71 0.88 7.82
CA LYS A 104 -0.54 0.50 7.01
C LYS A 104 0.29 1.72 6.61
N LEU A 105 -0.36 2.83 6.25
CA LEU A 105 0.30 4.09 5.95
C LEU A 105 1.05 4.64 7.17
N GLU A 106 0.41 4.64 8.34
CA GLU A 106 1.06 5.06 9.60
C GLU A 106 2.33 4.26 9.88
N LYS A 107 2.28 2.93 9.71
CA LYS A 107 3.44 2.05 9.89
C LYS A 107 4.55 2.37 8.88
N LEU A 108 4.21 2.57 7.62
CA LEU A 108 5.21 2.93 6.59
C LEU A 108 5.90 4.25 6.91
N GLN A 109 5.13 5.26 7.33
CA GLN A 109 5.66 6.58 7.68
C GLN A 109 6.51 6.53 8.95
N ALA A 110 6.09 5.75 9.96
CA ALA A 110 6.88 5.51 11.18
C ALA A 110 8.21 4.81 10.88
N THR A 111 8.27 3.92 9.89
CA THR A 111 9.53 3.28 9.48
C THR A 111 10.44 4.19 8.63
N SER A 112 9.88 5.22 7.98
CA SER A 112 10.67 6.21 7.22
C SER A 112 11.36 7.24 8.12
N LYS A 113 10.72 7.56 9.26
CA LYS A 113 11.30 8.33 10.35
C LYS A 113 12.10 7.35 11.19
N GLY A 114 13.37 7.12 10.83
CA GLY A 114 14.28 6.30 11.63
C GLY A 114 14.23 6.68 13.11
N PRO A 115 14.64 5.79 14.03
CA PRO A 115 14.59 6.09 15.47
C PRO A 115 15.25 7.44 15.69
N THR A 116 14.48 8.42 16.15
CA THR A 116 15.04 9.64 16.71
C THR A 116 15.84 9.17 17.91
N HIS A 117 17.17 9.07 17.74
CA HIS A 117 18.09 9.10 18.85
C HIS A 117 17.84 10.43 19.57
N HIS A 118 16.90 10.41 20.52
CA HIS A 118 16.97 11.33 21.63
C HIS A 118 18.27 10.96 22.34
N SER A 119 19.33 11.69 21.98
CA SER A 119 20.51 11.85 22.79
C SER A 119 20.05 12.51 24.10
N THR A 120 19.59 11.68 25.04
CA THR A 120 19.37 12.09 26.42
C THR A 120 20.75 12.37 26.98
N GLY A 121 21.07 13.65 27.13
CA GLY A 121 22.28 14.09 27.78
C GLY A 121 22.36 13.54 29.19
N LEU A 122 23.56 13.11 29.58
CA LEU A 122 24.00 13.26 30.96
C LEU A 122 25.31 14.04 30.94
N ALA A 123 25.16 15.35 31.03
CA ALA A 123 26.18 16.18 31.64
C ALA A 123 26.36 15.71 33.09
N ARG A 124 27.58 15.27 33.45
CA ARG A 124 28.03 15.33 34.84
C ARG A 124 29.30 16.16 34.88
N LYS A 125 29.14 17.40 35.37
CA LYS A 125 30.22 18.29 35.77
C LYS A 125 30.34 18.22 37.29
N ALA A 126 31.59 18.08 37.75
CA ALA A 126 32.14 18.37 39.07
C ALA A 126 31.76 17.48 40.28
N ALA A 127 32.79 16.93 40.95
CA ALA A 127 33.25 17.44 42.26
C ALA A 127 34.60 16.80 42.67
N GLN A 128 35.42 17.63 43.33
CA GLN A 128 36.74 17.38 43.91
C GLN A 128 36.75 16.31 45.02
N SER A 129 37.88 15.65 45.22
CA SER A 129 38.73 15.73 46.44
C SER A 129 39.53 14.43 46.70
N GLY A 130 40.70 14.57 47.33
CA GLY A 130 41.37 13.45 48.01
C GLY A 130 42.77 13.09 47.48
N GLU A 131 43.77 13.75 48.04
CA GLU A 131 45.12 13.26 48.40
C GLU A 131 45.59 11.89 47.89
N PHE A 132 46.85 11.81 47.42
CA PHE A 132 47.83 10.93 48.09
C PHE A 132 49.26 11.37 47.73
N LYS A 133 49.97 11.89 48.74
CA LYS A 133 51.43 11.90 48.79
C LYS A 133 51.90 10.51 49.19
N ARG A 134 52.90 9.97 48.50
CA ARG A 134 54.19 9.55 49.06
C ARG A 134 55.16 9.23 47.95
#